data_AF-A0A0R2GRT2-F1
#
_entry.id   AF-A0A0R2GRT2-F1
#
_cell.length_a   1.000
_cell.length_b   1.000
_cell.length_c   1.000
_cell.angle_alpha   90.00
_cell.angle_beta   90.00
_cell.angle_gamma   90.00
#
_symmetry.space_group_name_H-M   'P 1'
#
loop_
_entity.id
_entity.type
_entity.pdbx_description
1 polymer ?
#
loop_
_entity_poly.entity_id
_entity_poly.type
_entity_poly.pdbx_seq_one_letter_code
_entity_poly.pdbx_strand_id
1 'polypeptide(L)'
;MADIWSFLQSQHLVPHLLKGYFGLESEQHRLTATGQLSRAPYPSTFSSRQTNPYLKTDFADNMLEMVAPPSQGSRLAVRNLTMIQEVELTHLKNHDFLWPLSVPPVFSATDLHFAGQFNSRAWVAQYHDYLQAKYGTSRELLTGIHINFSFDRHLLTQLSAHLTSTTESAITCQNQLYFQCAQAFVAYRWLFTYLFGASPVAGNRLSGAPVSFSAPVRSLRNSNFGYTNFAEETITYASLAAQVRQLNAMLANQRFFSLHEFYGPVRLKGRATDLADLLANGIERLEFRAFDLDPFAASGIAPTTLDFLELCLAYWLVTRPTLDLTTARERNHAVAMQDPTEVFAWVQREGGQLVAQLREFAQTIKAPAAYFHALATVQQRLQAPTKTPSGRLAQFITSDHQLLNFGITTGQRRYQLFAQDPAPVPVLAETYSVQEQRLLQAAIELGLSISFTPALQISYHHQSLSLTPTEPLIPSDITARQFLCRYFALE
;
A
#
# COMPACT_ATOMS: atom_id res chain seq x y z
N MET A 1 25.44 9.76 -14.20
CA MET A 1 24.69 11.00 -13.90
C MET A 1 24.73 12.02 -15.04
N ALA A 2 25.91 12.40 -15.56
CA ALA A 2 26.01 13.50 -16.55
C ALA A 2 25.17 13.33 -17.82
N ASP A 3 25.11 12.12 -18.39
CA ASP A 3 24.35 11.82 -19.61
C ASP A 3 22.82 11.95 -19.40
N ILE A 4 22.25 11.21 -18.45
CA ILE A 4 20.81 11.28 -18.12
C ILE A 4 20.40 12.69 -17.69
N TRP A 5 21.17 13.33 -16.82
CA TRP A 5 20.82 14.66 -16.33
C TRP A 5 20.79 15.69 -17.46
N SER A 6 21.82 15.70 -18.31
CA SER A 6 21.87 16.60 -19.47
C SER A 6 20.73 16.34 -20.44
N PHE A 7 20.38 15.06 -20.68
CA PHE A 7 19.23 14.68 -21.48
C PHE A 7 17.93 15.25 -20.91
N LEU A 8 17.64 15.01 -19.62
CA LEU A 8 16.42 15.50 -18.97
C LEU A 8 16.29 17.02 -19.03
N GLN A 9 17.40 17.75 -18.91
CA GLN A 9 17.41 19.20 -19.07
C GLN A 9 17.11 19.62 -20.51
N SER A 10 17.81 19.03 -21.49
CA SER A 10 17.64 19.37 -22.92
C SER A 10 16.23 19.08 -23.45
N GLN A 11 15.58 18.04 -22.93
CA GLN A 11 14.23 17.63 -23.34
C GLN A 11 13.13 18.22 -22.44
N HIS A 12 13.46 19.10 -21.49
CA HIS A 12 12.51 19.68 -20.54
C HIS A 12 11.73 18.65 -19.69
N LEU A 13 12.34 17.50 -19.41
CA LEU A 13 11.72 16.37 -18.70
C LEU A 13 11.90 16.42 -17.18
N VAL A 14 12.72 17.32 -16.64
CA VAL A 14 12.95 17.45 -15.19
C VAL A 14 11.64 17.54 -14.37
N PRO A 15 10.62 18.32 -14.76
CA PRO A 15 9.36 18.38 -14.01
C PRO A 15 8.56 17.08 -14.01
N HIS A 16 8.82 16.16 -14.96
CA HIS A 16 8.12 14.88 -15.06
C HIS A 16 8.65 13.83 -14.07
N LEU A 17 9.82 14.07 -13.45
CA LEU A 17 10.38 13.19 -12.41
C LEU A 17 9.45 13.01 -11.21
N LEU A 18 8.60 14.00 -10.93
CA LEU A 18 7.67 14.06 -9.79
C LEU A 18 6.20 14.10 -10.24
N LYS A 19 5.91 13.53 -11.41
CA LYS A 19 4.55 13.32 -11.94
C LYS A 19 4.16 11.84 -11.92
N GLY A 20 4.64 11.09 -10.93
CA GLY A 20 4.31 9.69 -10.77
C GLY A 20 2.85 9.46 -10.40
N TYR A 21 2.35 8.27 -10.74
CA TYR A 21 1.02 7.81 -10.38
C TYR A 21 1.11 6.84 -9.22
N PHE A 22 0.26 7.06 -8.23
CA PHE A 22 0.11 6.23 -7.05
C PHE A 22 -1.24 5.52 -7.06
N GLY A 23 -1.23 4.20 -6.90
CA GLY A 23 -2.38 3.41 -6.44
C GLY A 23 -2.11 2.91 -5.03
N LEU A 24 -3.13 2.88 -4.17
CA LEU A 24 -2.98 2.43 -2.78
C LEU A 24 -3.94 1.28 -2.51
N GLU A 25 -3.46 0.26 -1.80
CA GLU A 25 -4.28 -0.84 -1.29
C GLU A 25 -4.08 -0.87 0.23
N SER A 26 -5.16 -0.79 1.01
CA SER A 26 -5.09 -0.85 2.48
C SER A 26 -5.90 -2.02 2.99
N GLU A 27 -5.25 -2.86 3.79
CA GLU A 27 -5.90 -3.98 4.48
C GLU A 27 -6.19 -3.56 5.93
N GLN A 28 -7.41 -3.75 6.43
CA GLN A 28 -7.76 -3.44 7.82
C GLN A 28 -8.79 -4.45 8.37
N HIS A 29 -8.68 -4.79 9.65
CA HIS A 29 -9.67 -5.65 10.31
C HIS A 29 -10.89 -4.85 10.77
N ARG A 30 -12.09 -5.40 10.60
CA ARG A 30 -13.29 -4.98 11.32
C ARG A 30 -13.29 -5.60 12.71
N LEU A 31 -13.28 -4.77 13.75
CA LEU A 31 -13.40 -5.20 15.14
C LEU A 31 -14.64 -4.60 15.79
N THR A 32 -15.18 -5.33 16.75
CA THR A 32 -16.26 -4.88 17.62
C THR A 32 -15.79 -3.78 18.57
N ALA A 33 -16.73 -3.07 19.21
CA ALA A 33 -16.43 -2.04 20.19
C ALA A 33 -15.56 -2.50 21.39
N THR A 34 -15.45 -3.82 21.65
CA THR A 34 -14.60 -4.40 22.69
C THR A 34 -13.25 -4.92 22.16
N GLY A 35 -12.95 -4.73 20.87
CA GLY A 35 -11.70 -5.17 20.24
C GLY A 35 -11.66 -6.64 19.84
N GLN A 36 -12.80 -7.35 19.89
CA GLN A 36 -12.93 -8.71 19.35
C GLN A 36 -13.13 -8.67 17.83
N LEU A 37 -12.76 -9.76 17.15
CA LEU A 37 -12.98 -9.91 15.71
C LEU A 37 -14.46 -9.77 15.37
N SER A 38 -14.81 -8.90 14.42
CA SER A 38 -16.19 -8.83 13.96
C SER A 38 -16.61 -10.13 13.28
N ARG A 39 -17.83 -10.56 13.59
CA ARG A 39 -18.51 -11.71 12.95
C ARG A 39 -19.53 -11.25 11.90
N ALA A 40 -19.67 -9.94 11.67
CA ALA A 40 -20.62 -9.42 10.70
C ALA A 40 -20.21 -9.87 9.28
N PRO A 41 -21.16 -10.30 8.43
CA PRO A 41 -20.85 -10.70 7.06
C PRO A 41 -20.26 -9.53 6.26
N TYR A 42 -19.59 -9.85 5.15
CA TYR A 42 -19.26 -8.84 4.15
C TYR A 42 -20.56 -8.15 3.67
N PRO A 43 -20.60 -6.81 3.52
CA PRO A 43 -21.84 -6.09 3.20
C PRO A 43 -22.47 -6.58 1.88
N SER A 44 -23.73 -7.00 1.94
CA SER A 44 -24.47 -7.51 0.77
C SER A 44 -24.89 -6.41 -0.22
N THR A 45 -24.76 -5.15 0.18
CA THR A 45 -24.98 -3.96 -0.67
C THR A 45 -23.85 -3.75 -1.67
N PHE A 46 -22.65 -4.28 -1.40
CA PHE A 46 -21.52 -4.21 -2.32
C PHE A 46 -21.68 -5.23 -3.45
N SER A 47 -21.26 -4.84 -4.65
CA SER A 47 -21.15 -5.77 -5.77
C SER A 47 -20.09 -6.85 -5.51
N SER A 48 -20.06 -7.87 -6.35
CA SER A 48 -19.17 -9.03 -6.18
C SER A 48 -17.71 -8.59 -6.03
N ARG A 49 -17.01 -9.14 -5.02
CA ARG A 49 -15.57 -8.93 -4.80
C ARG A 49 -14.70 -9.41 -5.98
N GLN A 50 -15.24 -10.23 -6.88
CA GLN A 50 -14.54 -10.63 -8.11
C GLN A 50 -14.41 -9.49 -9.11
N THR A 51 -15.40 -8.58 -9.14
CA THR A 51 -15.50 -7.54 -10.16
C THR A 51 -15.40 -6.14 -9.59
N ASN A 52 -15.73 -5.93 -8.31
CA ASN A 52 -15.57 -4.64 -7.65
C ASN A 52 -14.07 -4.29 -7.55
N PRO A 53 -13.62 -3.17 -8.15
CA PRO A 53 -12.22 -2.81 -8.16
C PRO A 53 -11.76 -2.11 -6.87
N TYR A 54 -12.68 -1.76 -5.96
CA TYR A 54 -12.39 -0.93 -4.78
C TYR A 54 -12.58 -1.65 -3.46
N LEU A 55 -13.69 -2.39 -3.31
CA LEU A 55 -14.14 -2.98 -2.05
C LEU A 55 -13.94 -4.49 -2.10
N LYS A 56 -12.99 -4.98 -1.31
CA LYS A 56 -12.56 -6.38 -1.29
C LYS A 56 -12.35 -6.87 0.14
N THR A 57 -12.01 -8.15 0.25
CA THR A 57 -11.50 -8.74 1.48
C THR A 57 -10.26 -9.53 1.14
N ASP A 58 -9.25 -9.47 2.01
CA ASP A 58 -8.08 -10.35 1.96
C ASP A 58 -8.39 -11.65 2.72
N PHE A 59 -7.45 -12.29 3.41
CA PHE A 59 -7.54 -13.65 3.96
C PHE A 59 -8.90 -14.02 4.60
N ALA A 60 -9.47 -13.16 5.44
CA ALA A 60 -10.79 -13.36 6.06
C ALA A 60 -11.81 -12.29 5.64
N ASP A 61 -13.10 -12.62 5.67
CA ASP A 61 -14.21 -11.72 5.32
C ASP A 61 -14.29 -10.47 6.24
N ASN A 62 -13.67 -10.50 7.40
CA ASN A 62 -13.55 -9.34 8.30
C ASN A 62 -12.24 -8.54 8.10
N MET A 63 -11.34 -9.00 7.22
CA MET A 63 -10.12 -8.30 6.80
C MET A 63 -10.43 -7.60 5.48
N LEU A 64 -10.93 -6.36 5.58
CA LEU A 64 -11.28 -5.56 4.43
C LEU A 64 -10.02 -5.15 3.67
N GLU A 65 -10.11 -5.15 2.34
CA GLU A 65 -9.08 -4.63 1.44
C GLU A 65 -9.69 -3.51 0.61
N MET A 66 -9.21 -2.29 0.83
CA MET A 66 -9.65 -1.08 0.14
C MET A 66 -8.63 -0.70 -0.92
N VAL A 67 -9.05 -0.68 -2.18
CA VAL A 67 -8.18 -0.43 -3.33
C VAL A 67 -8.56 0.92 -3.95
N ALA A 68 -7.66 1.89 -3.84
CA ALA A 68 -7.88 3.24 -4.38
C ALA A 68 -7.50 3.31 -5.87
N PRO A 69 -8.28 4.04 -6.70
CA PRO A 69 -7.93 4.25 -8.10
C PRO A 69 -6.58 4.99 -8.21
N PRO A 70 -5.73 4.62 -9.21
CA PRO A 70 -4.46 5.29 -9.43
C PRO A 70 -4.63 6.78 -9.68
N SER A 71 -3.73 7.60 -9.13
CA SER A 71 -3.80 9.04 -9.27
C SER A 71 -2.43 9.71 -9.21
N GLN A 72 -2.30 10.84 -9.89
CA GLN A 72 -1.03 11.56 -9.94
C GLN A 72 -0.80 12.34 -8.63
N GLY A 73 0.31 12.05 -7.96
CA GLY A 73 0.73 12.73 -6.72
C GLY A 73 0.11 12.19 -5.42
N SER A 74 0.85 12.38 -4.33
CA SER A 74 0.59 11.79 -3.01
C SER A 74 -0.74 12.19 -2.36
N ARG A 75 -1.07 13.49 -2.37
CA ARG A 75 -2.29 14.01 -1.71
C ARG A 75 -3.56 13.43 -2.33
N LEU A 76 -3.60 13.35 -3.65
CA LEU A 76 -4.73 12.80 -4.37
C LEU A 76 -4.88 11.30 -4.11
N ALA A 77 -3.76 10.56 -4.07
CA ALA A 77 -3.77 9.14 -3.75
C ALA A 77 -4.32 8.86 -2.34
N VAL A 78 -3.86 9.61 -1.34
CA VAL A 78 -4.36 9.49 0.04
C VAL A 78 -5.82 9.91 0.15
N ARG A 79 -6.25 10.97 -0.54
CA ARG A 79 -7.66 11.39 -0.60
C ARG A 79 -8.53 10.27 -1.18
N ASN A 80 -8.11 9.67 -2.29
CA ASN A 80 -8.85 8.60 -2.94
C ASN A 80 -8.94 7.35 -2.06
N LEU A 81 -7.87 6.98 -1.34
CA LEU A 81 -7.94 5.89 -0.36
C LEU A 81 -8.89 6.20 0.79
N THR A 82 -8.84 7.43 1.32
CA THR A 82 -9.74 7.88 2.39
C THR A 82 -11.20 7.83 1.95
N MET A 83 -11.49 8.19 0.70
CA MET A 83 -12.83 8.10 0.12
C MET A 83 -13.34 6.64 0.12
N ILE A 84 -12.51 5.68 -0.32
CA ILE A 84 -12.90 4.25 -0.29
C ILE A 84 -13.12 3.79 1.16
N GLN A 85 -12.25 4.21 2.08
CA GLN A 85 -12.37 3.90 3.51
C GLN A 85 -13.66 4.46 4.12
N GLU A 86 -14.04 5.70 3.81
CA GLU A 86 -15.28 6.32 4.28
C GLU A 86 -16.52 5.61 3.74
N VAL A 87 -16.49 5.15 2.47
CA VAL A 87 -17.57 4.30 1.92
C VAL A 87 -17.69 3.00 2.71
N GLU A 88 -16.59 2.31 3.03
CA GLU A 88 -16.60 1.13 3.91
C GLU A 88 -17.23 1.45 5.29
N LEU A 89 -16.87 2.58 5.89
CA LEU A 89 -17.38 2.99 7.21
C LEU A 89 -18.90 3.15 7.23
N THR A 90 -19.55 3.54 6.12
CA THR A 90 -21.02 3.64 6.03
C THR A 90 -21.74 2.29 6.22
N HIS A 91 -21.06 1.17 5.99
CA HIS A 91 -21.65 -0.18 6.01
C HIS A 91 -21.26 -1.04 7.22
N LEU A 92 -20.36 -0.54 8.09
CA LEU A 92 -20.02 -1.22 9.33
C LEU A 92 -21.28 -1.39 10.21
N LYS A 93 -21.38 -2.55 10.87
CA LYS A 93 -22.52 -2.93 11.73
C LYS A 93 -22.09 -2.84 13.19
N ASN A 94 -23.06 -2.81 14.12
CA ASN A 94 -22.82 -2.98 15.56
C ASN A 94 -21.80 -2.01 16.18
N HIS A 95 -21.63 -0.81 15.60
CA HIS A 95 -20.57 0.13 15.99
C HIS A 95 -19.15 -0.49 15.91
N ASP A 96 -18.98 -1.45 15.00
CA ASP A 96 -17.67 -1.95 14.61
C ASP A 96 -16.83 -0.79 14.05
N PHE A 97 -15.51 -0.95 14.13
CA PHE A 97 -14.56 0.02 13.62
C PHE A 97 -13.44 -0.67 12.84
N LEU A 98 -12.70 0.12 12.05
CA LEU A 98 -11.51 -0.34 11.34
C LEU A 98 -10.29 -0.29 12.27
N TRP A 99 -9.65 -1.44 12.47
CA TRP A 99 -8.46 -1.58 13.29
C TRP A 99 -7.27 -0.82 12.66
N PRO A 100 -6.61 0.08 13.41
CA PRO A 100 -5.62 1.00 12.83
C PRO A 100 -4.18 0.44 12.76
N LEU A 101 -3.93 -0.80 13.19
CA LEU A 101 -2.58 -1.36 13.29
C LEU A 101 -2.39 -2.57 12.38
N SER A 102 -1.19 -2.72 11.82
CA SER A 102 -0.83 -3.85 10.95
C SER A 102 -0.91 -5.22 11.63
N VAL A 103 -0.66 -5.27 12.93
CA VAL A 103 -0.78 -6.49 13.72
C VAL A 103 -2.14 -6.48 14.42
N PRO A 104 -2.95 -7.55 14.28
CA PRO A 104 -4.22 -7.63 15.00
C PRO A 104 -4.00 -7.64 16.52
N PRO A 105 -5.02 -7.33 17.34
CA PRO A 105 -4.92 -7.54 18.78
C PRO A 105 -4.78 -9.03 19.10
N VAL A 106 -4.59 -9.34 20.38
CA VAL A 106 -4.62 -10.73 20.86
C VAL A 106 -6.01 -11.30 20.58
N PHE A 107 -6.05 -12.38 19.80
CA PHE A 107 -7.28 -13.09 19.49
C PHE A 107 -7.35 -14.38 20.31
N SER A 108 -8.55 -14.73 20.75
CA SER A 108 -8.78 -16.02 21.42
C SER A 108 -8.55 -17.18 20.43
N ALA A 109 -8.35 -18.39 20.93
CA ALA A 109 -8.27 -19.58 20.08
C ALA A 109 -9.53 -19.74 19.20
N THR A 110 -10.70 -19.39 19.74
CA THR A 110 -11.97 -19.38 19.01
C THR A 110 -12.00 -18.31 17.93
N ASP A 111 -11.46 -17.10 18.19
CA ASP A 111 -11.35 -16.05 17.18
C ASP A 111 -10.41 -16.43 16.04
N LEU A 112 -9.24 -16.99 16.36
CA LEU A 112 -8.29 -17.46 15.35
C LEU A 112 -8.87 -18.62 14.52
N HIS A 113 -9.56 -19.55 15.16
CA HIS A 113 -10.23 -20.64 14.45
C HIS A 113 -11.30 -20.10 13.49
N PHE A 114 -12.16 -19.20 13.97
CA PHE A 114 -13.18 -18.56 13.14
C PHE A 114 -12.56 -17.78 11.99
N ALA A 115 -11.55 -16.95 12.23
CA ALA A 115 -10.92 -16.13 11.20
C ALA A 115 -10.36 -16.99 10.06
N GLY A 116 -9.80 -18.15 10.39
CA GLY A 116 -9.32 -19.12 9.40
C GLY A 116 -10.41 -19.93 8.71
N GLN A 117 -11.69 -19.75 9.03
CA GLN A 117 -12.82 -20.37 8.32
C GLN A 117 -13.75 -19.32 7.71
N PHE A 118 -13.62 -18.05 8.11
CA PHE A 118 -14.49 -16.97 7.72
C PHE A 118 -14.07 -16.41 6.36
N ASN A 119 -14.32 -17.20 5.33
CA ASN A 119 -14.02 -16.85 3.95
C ASN A 119 -15.19 -17.26 3.05
N SER A 120 -16.00 -16.30 2.62
CA SER A 120 -17.12 -16.57 1.71
C SER A 120 -16.72 -16.47 0.22
N ARG A 121 -15.41 -16.30 -0.08
CA ARG A 121 -14.87 -16.23 -1.45
C ARG A 121 -14.58 -17.64 -1.98
N ALA A 122 -15.63 -18.37 -2.35
CA ALA A 122 -15.52 -19.75 -2.83
C ALA A 122 -14.53 -19.92 -4.02
N TRP A 123 -14.37 -18.89 -4.85
CA TRP A 123 -13.46 -18.91 -6.01
C TRP A 123 -11.97 -18.92 -5.66
N VAL A 124 -11.59 -18.60 -4.41
CA VAL A 124 -10.20 -18.67 -3.90
C VAL A 124 -10.07 -19.61 -2.71
N ALA A 125 -11.07 -20.45 -2.41
CA ALA A 125 -11.07 -21.32 -1.23
C ALA A 125 -9.84 -22.24 -1.15
N GLN A 126 -9.46 -22.88 -2.27
CA GLN A 126 -8.26 -23.75 -2.30
C GLN A 126 -6.97 -23.00 -2.00
N TYR A 127 -6.84 -21.77 -2.49
CA TYR A 127 -5.67 -20.93 -2.23
C TYR A 127 -5.64 -20.48 -0.77
N HIS A 128 -6.79 -20.08 -0.22
CA HIS A 128 -6.94 -19.74 1.19
C HIS A 128 -6.54 -20.91 2.11
N ASP A 129 -7.06 -22.11 1.86
CA ASP A 129 -6.77 -23.30 2.67
C ASP A 129 -5.29 -23.69 2.57
N TYR A 130 -4.69 -23.55 1.39
CA TYR A 130 -3.26 -23.73 1.19
C TYR A 130 -2.43 -22.76 2.04
N LEU A 131 -2.73 -21.44 2.01
CA LEU A 131 -2.02 -20.44 2.79
C LEU A 131 -2.18 -20.69 4.29
N GLN A 132 -3.40 -21.03 4.73
CA GLN A 132 -3.65 -21.36 6.13
C GLN A 132 -2.83 -22.57 6.58
N ALA A 133 -2.79 -23.65 5.79
CA ALA A 133 -2.03 -24.84 6.12
C ALA A 133 -0.51 -24.57 6.15
N LYS A 134 -0.03 -23.74 5.22
CA LYS A 134 1.39 -23.43 5.08
C LYS A 134 1.89 -22.45 6.13
N TYR A 135 1.20 -21.33 6.31
CA TYR A 135 1.66 -20.18 7.08
C TYR A 135 0.94 -20.00 8.42
N GLY A 136 -0.26 -20.57 8.56
CA GLY A 136 -1.11 -20.45 9.75
C GLY A 136 -1.90 -19.14 9.79
N THR A 137 -3.11 -19.20 10.34
CA THR A 137 -4.05 -18.07 10.39
C THR A 137 -3.42 -16.79 10.97
N SER A 138 -2.64 -16.88 12.05
CA SER A 138 -2.06 -15.69 12.68
C SER A 138 -1.15 -14.87 11.75
N ARG A 139 -0.45 -15.52 10.81
CA ARG A 139 0.40 -14.82 9.84
C ARG A 139 -0.44 -14.15 8.77
N GLU A 140 -1.44 -14.86 8.26
CA GLU A 140 -2.34 -14.36 7.21
C GLU A 140 -3.26 -13.23 7.70
N LEU A 141 -3.44 -13.07 9.01
CA LEU A 141 -4.15 -11.91 9.59
C LEU A 141 -3.28 -10.67 9.75
N LEU A 142 -2.01 -10.68 9.33
CA LEU A 142 -1.21 -9.45 9.26
C LEU A 142 -1.75 -8.57 8.12
N THR A 143 -1.97 -7.30 8.42
CA THR A 143 -2.46 -6.29 7.46
C THR A 143 -1.36 -5.30 7.14
N GLY A 144 -1.46 -4.63 5.99
CA GLY A 144 -0.58 -3.50 5.69
C GLY A 144 -1.16 -2.58 4.63
N ILE A 145 -0.26 -1.79 4.05
CA ILE A 145 -0.55 -0.98 2.89
C ILE A 145 0.37 -1.35 1.74
N HIS A 146 -0.19 -1.47 0.54
CA HIS A 146 0.58 -1.59 -0.69
C HIS A 146 0.59 -0.25 -1.42
N ILE A 147 1.78 0.17 -1.85
CA ILE A 147 1.96 1.37 -2.64
C ILE A 147 2.31 0.93 -4.05
N ASN A 148 1.38 1.14 -4.97
CA ASN A 148 1.59 0.95 -6.39
C ASN A 148 2.10 2.26 -7.00
N PHE A 149 3.22 2.22 -7.70
CA PHE A 149 3.83 3.40 -8.30
C PHE A 149 4.23 3.16 -9.76
N SER A 150 3.88 4.08 -10.64
CA SER A 150 4.44 4.18 -11.99
C SER A 150 5.00 5.58 -12.22
N PHE A 151 6.10 5.66 -12.97
CA PHE A 151 6.63 6.95 -13.41
C PHE A 151 5.72 7.56 -14.49
N ASP A 152 5.87 8.86 -14.71
CA ASP A 152 5.21 9.53 -15.83
C ASP A 152 5.54 8.83 -17.16
N ARG A 153 4.50 8.48 -17.92
CA ARG A 153 4.65 7.70 -19.15
C ARG A 153 5.48 8.44 -20.20
N HIS A 154 5.35 9.76 -20.28
CA HIS A 154 6.12 10.56 -21.23
C HIS A 154 7.62 10.54 -20.87
N LEU A 155 7.96 10.77 -19.60
CA LEU A 155 9.32 10.63 -19.07
C LEU A 155 9.91 9.26 -19.40
N LEU A 156 9.22 8.17 -19.04
CA LEU A 156 9.74 6.82 -19.27
C LEU A 156 9.94 6.50 -20.74
N THR A 157 9.01 6.91 -21.59
CA THR A 157 9.11 6.68 -23.04
C THR A 157 10.35 7.38 -23.61
N GLN A 158 10.55 8.66 -23.25
CA GLN A 158 11.68 9.44 -23.73
C GLN A 158 13.01 8.94 -23.18
N LEU A 159 13.07 8.65 -21.88
CA LEU A 159 14.30 8.16 -21.23
C LEU A 159 14.69 6.77 -21.73
N SER A 160 13.72 5.87 -21.92
CA SER A 160 13.99 4.54 -22.47
C SER A 160 14.50 4.66 -23.90
N ALA A 161 13.91 5.52 -24.73
CA ALA A 161 14.39 5.74 -26.10
C ALA A 161 15.82 6.29 -26.15
N HIS A 162 16.17 7.23 -25.26
CA HIS A 162 17.54 7.79 -25.18
C HIS A 162 18.59 6.78 -24.75
N LEU A 163 18.25 5.91 -23.80
CA LEU A 163 19.16 4.92 -23.24
C LEU A 163 19.22 3.61 -24.02
N THR A 164 18.29 3.40 -24.96
CA THR A 164 18.24 2.18 -25.77
C THR A 164 19.44 2.15 -26.72
N SER A 165 20.30 1.15 -26.55
CA SER A 165 21.37 0.88 -27.51
C SER A 165 20.80 0.30 -28.81
N THR A 166 21.59 0.30 -29.88
CA THR A 166 21.17 -0.26 -31.18
C THR A 166 20.83 -1.77 -31.13
N THR A 167 21.20 -2.46 -30.05
CA THR A 167 21.01 -3.90 -29.87
C THR A 167 19.93 -4.27 -28.86
N GLU A 168 19.33 -3.30 -28.15
CA GLU A 168 18.29 -3.54 -27.15
C GLU A 168 16.94 -2.95 -27.58
N SER A 169 15.83 -3.47 -27.04
CA SER A 169 14.50 -2.89 -27.26
C SER A 169 14.16 -1.84 -26.19
N ALA A 170 13.28 -0.89 -26.53
CA ALA A 170 12.79 0.09 -25.56
C ALA A 170 12.10 -0.55 -24.34
N ILE A 171 11.47 -1.71 -24.53
CA ILE A 171 10.85 -2.49 -23.45
C ILE A 171 11.92 -3.06 -22.50
N THR A 172 13.02 -3.60 -23.04
CA THR A 172 14.16 -4.06 -22.24
C THR A 172 14.73 -2.90 -21.42
N CYS A 173 14.88 -1.72 -22.02
CA CYS A 173 15.37 -0.54 -21.31
C CYS A 173 14.40 -0.09 -20.19
N GLN A 174 13.09 0.02 -20.48
CA GLN A 174 12.07 0.34 -19.48
C GLN A 174 12.10 -0.65 -18.30
N ASN A 175 12.24 -1.94 -18.62
CA ASN A 175 12.35 -2.99 -17.61
C ASN A 175 13.60 -2.82 -16.73
N GLN A 176 14.75 -2.51 -17.34
CA GLN A 176 15.98 -2.24 -16.58
C GLN A 176 15.80 -1.03 -15.64
N LEU A 177 15.17 0.06 -16.10
CA LEU A 177 14.93 1.26 -15.29
C LEU A 177 14.07 0.96 -14.05
N TYR A 178 12.93 0.27 -14.26
CA TYR A 178 12.08 -0.16 -13.14
C TYR A 178 12.78 -1.14 -12.21
N PHE A 179 13.50 -2.12 -12.77
CA PHE A 179 14.19 -3.13 -11.99
C PHE A 179 15.32 -2.52 -11.14
N GLN A 180 16.05 -1.53 -11.65
CA GLN A 180 17.06 -0.80 -10.89
C GLN A 180 16.45 0.00 -9.74
N CYS A 181 15.29 0.61 -9.94
CA CYS A 181 14.56 1.27 -8.85
C CYS A 181 14.09 0.26 -7.80
N ALA A 182 13.64 -0.94 -8.22
CA ALA A 182 13.30 -2.03 -7.31
C ALA A 182 14.53 -2.52 -6.51
N GLN A 183 15.69 -2.68 -7.16
CA GLN A 183 16.96 -3.03 -6.51
C GLN A 183 17.36 -1.97 -5.47
N ALA A 184 17.26 -0.69 -5.82
CA ALA A 184 17.55 0.40 -4.90
C ALA A 184 16.60 0.41 -3.70
N PHE A 185 15.30 0.22 -3.92
CA PHE A 185 14.36 0.05 -2.82
C PHE A 185 14.71 -1.13 -1.92
N VAL A 186 15.08 -2.30 -2.49
CA VAL A 186 15.48 -3.48 -1.70
C VAL A 186 16.71 -3.17 -0.85
N ALA A 187 17.72 -2.51 -1.40
CA ALA A 187 18.93 -2.12 -0.68
C ALA A 187 18.65 -1.16 0.49
N TYR A 188 17.76 -0.18 0.27
CA TYR A 188 17.40 0.85 1.24
C TYR A 188 16.14 0.55 2.03
N ARG A 189 15.52 -0.63 1.88
CA ARG A 189 14.26 -0.99 2.56
C ARG A 189 14.34 -0.84 4.06
N TRP A 190 15.51 -1.13 4.65
CA TRP A 190 15.77 -0.93 6.07
C TRP A 190 15.47 0.51 6.52
N LEU A 191 15.69 1.51 5.67
CA LEU A 191 15.40 2.91 5.98
C LEU A 191 13.89 3.15 6.04
N PHE A 192 13.11 2.56 5.12
CA PHE A 192 11.65 2.66 5.17
C PHE A 192 11.09 1.93 6.39
N THR A 193 11.60 0.73 6.70
CA THR A 193 11.26 0.01 7.94
C THR A 193 11.62 0.83 9.19
N TYR A 194 12.77 1.52 9.18
CA TYR A 194 13.18 2.41 10.26
C TYR A 194 12.19 3.57 10.46
N LEU A 195 11.87 4.26 9.36
CA LEU A 195 11.12 5.52 9.37
C LEU A 195 9.62 5.33 9.57
N PHE A 196 9.06 4.22 9.08
CA PHE A 196 7.62 3.99 8.94
C PHE A 196 7.13 2.69 9.60
N GLY A 197 8.01 1.89 10.20
CA GLY A 197 7.61 0.70 10.97
C GLY A 197 6.66 1.06 12.11
N ALA A 198 5.59 0.27 12.26
CA ALA A 198 4.49 0.55 13.18
C ALA A 198 3.84 -0.73 13.76
N SER A 199 4.58 -1.83 13.81
CA SER A 199 4.13 -3.13 14.35
C SER A 199 5.01 -3.62 15.49
N PRO A 200 5.05 -2.92 16.65
CA PRO A 200 6.07 -3.16 17.64
C PRO A 200 5.85 -4.39 18.52
N VAL A 201 4.63 -4.91 18.57
CA VAL A 201 4.26 -6.04 19.43
C VAL A 201 3.42 -7.03 18.65
N ALA A 202 3.54 -8.32 18.99
CA ALA A 202 2.76 -9.38 18.36
C ALA A 202 1.46 -9.55 19.13
N GLY A 203 0.31 -9.46 18.47
CA GLY A 203 -0.97 -9.82 19.10
C GLY A 203 -1.10 -11.33 19.27
N ASN A 204 -0.57 -12.13 18.35
CA ASN A 204 -0.66 -13.58 18.37
C ASN A 204 0.68 -14.17 17.96
N ARG A 205 0.94 -15.44 18.36
CA ARG A 205 2.16 -16.14 17.94
C ARG A 205 2.17 -16.26 16.42
N LEU A 206 3.22 -15.74 15.80
CA LEU A 206 3.46 -15.87 14.36
C LEU A 206 4.18 -17.20 14.10
N SER A 207 3.85 -17.86 12.99
CA SER A 207 4.52 -19.10 12.59
C SER A 207 6.02 -18.86 12.42
N GLY A 208 6.86 -19.75 12.95
CA GLY A 208 8.33 -19.62 12.93
C GLY A 208 8.91 -18.56 13.88
N ALA A 209 8.09 -17.80 14.60
CA ALA A 209 8.55 -16.87 15.63
C ALA A 209 8.87 -17.57 16.96
N PRO A 210 9.72 -16.97 17.82
CA PRO A 210 9.86 -17.41 19.20
C PRO A 210 8.50 -17.39 19.92
N VAL A 211 8.38 -18.19 20.98
CA VAL A 211 7.13 -18.32 21.77
C VAL A 211 6.71 -16.97 22.35
N SER A 212 7.68 -16.14 22.73
CA SER A 212 7.48 -14.77 23.20
C SER A 212 8.62 -13.89 22.68
N PHE A 213 8.30 -12.64 22.39
CA PHE A 213 9.31 -11.59 22.20
C PHE A 213 9.57 -10.95 23.57
N SER A 214 10.84 -10.85 23.96
CA SER A 214 11.23 -10.33 25.29
C SER A 214 11.06 -8.82 25.43
N ALA A 215 10.90 -8.11 24.31
CA ALA A 215 10.70 -6.67 24.25
C ALA A 215 9.94 -6.27 22.97
N PRO A 216 9.28 -5.10 22.97
CA PRO A 216 8.80 -4.50 21.73
C PRO A 216 9.93 -4.28 20.73
N VAL A 217 9.61 -4.39 19.44
CA VAL A 217 10.54 -4.13 18.34
C VAL A 217 10.00 -3.03 17.44
N ARG A 218 10.68 -2.69 16.35
CA ARG A 218 10.23 -1.62 15.45
C ARG A 218 9.07 -2.05 14.56
N SER A 219 9.21 -3.18 13.88
CA SER A 219 8.22 -3.66 12.91
C SER A 219 8.32 -5.19 12.75
N LEU A 220 7.48 -5.92 13.49
CA LEU A 220 7.37 -7.37 13.36
C LEU A 220 6.92 -7.78 11.96
N ARG A 221 6.01 -7.02 11.34
CA ARG A 221 5.51 -7.31 10.00
C ARG A 221 6.63 -7.35 8.96
N ASN A 222 7.63 -6.47 9.08
CA ASN A 222 8.80 -6.41 8.20
C ASN A 222 9.99 -7.26 8.67
N SER A 223 9.85 -8.02 9.75
CA SER A 223 10.86 -8.97 10.22
C SER A 223 10.80 -10.29 9.43
N ASN A 224 11.76 -11.20 9.70
CA ASN A 224 11.74 -12.55 9.14
C ASN A 224 10.59 -13.42 9.69
N PHE A 225 9.85 -12.95 10.70
CA PHE A 225 8.71 -13.64 11.29
C PHE A 225 7.35 -13.14 10.78
N GLY A 226 7.34 -11.98 10.12
CA GLY A 226 6.14 -11.30 9.68
C GLY A 226 5.64 -11.78 8.33
N TYR A 227 5.31 -10.82 7.46
CA TYR A 227 4.75 -11.08 6.14
C TYR A 227 5.87 -11.37 5.12
N THR A 228 6.43 -12.59 5.21
CA THR A 228 7.51 -13.10 4.34
C THR A 228 7.29 -14.57 4.02
N ASN A 229 7.76 -15.02 2.85
CA ASN A 229 7.90 -16.46 2.58
C ASN A 229 8.96 -17.09 3.49
N PHE A 230 9.00 -18.42 3.52
CA PHE A 230 9.99 -19.15 4.32
C PHE A 230 11.42 -18.89 3.85
N ALA A 231 12.41 -19.12 4.71
CA ALA A 231 13.81 -18.78 4.45
C ALA A 231 14.35 -19.47 3.18
N GLU A 232 13.90 -20.70 2.94
CA GLU A 232 14.28 -21.54 1.80
C GLU A 232 13.61 -21.09 0.48
N GLU A 233 12.59 -20.23 0.55
CA GLU A 233 11.79 -19.74 -0.59
C GLU A 233 12.26 -18.36 -1.06
N THR A 234 13.57 -18.18 -1.19
CA THR A 234 14.15 -16.87 -1.49
C THR A 234 14.13 -16.56 -2.98
N ILE A 235 13.47 -15.45 -3.34
CA ILE A 235 13.52 -14.83 -4.66
C ILE A 235 14.43 -13.61 -4.60
N THR A 236 15.38 -13.53 -5.53
CA THR A 236 16.41 -12.47 -5.55
C THR A 236 16.05 -11.33 -6.50
N TYR A 237 16.74 -10.19 -6.33
CA TYR A 237 16.66 -9.04 -7.23
C TYR A 237 17.97 -8.88 -8.02
N ALA A 238 18.61 -9.98 -8.42
CA ALA A 238 19.86 -9.95 -9.17
C ALA A 238 19.66 -9.41 -10.61
N SER A 239 18.62 -9.89 -11.30
CA SER A 239 18.14 -9.38 -12.59
C SER A 239 16.69 -9.79 -12.82
N LEU A 240 15.97 -9.08 -13.71
CA LEU A 240 14.60 -9.43 -14.07
C LEU A 240 14.50 -10.87 -14.57
N ALA A 241 15.40 -11.28 -15.47
CA ALA A 241 15.42 -12.63 -16.02
C ALA A 241 15.68 -13.70 -14.94
N ALA A 242 16.57 -13.42 -13.97
CA ALA A 242 16.81 -14.34 -12.86
C ALA A 242 15.57 -14.46 -11.95
N GLN A 243 14.94 -13.34 -11.63
CA GLN A 243 13.73 -13.31 -10.81
C GLN A 243 12.57 -14.08 -11.48
N VAL A 244 12.33 -13.86 -12.77
CA VAL A 244 11.29 -14.59 -13.53
C VAL A 244 11.57 -16.10 -13.53
N ARG A 245 12.82 -16.51 -13.75
CA ARG A 245 13.19 -17.94 -13.66
C ARG A 245 12.95 -18.52 -12.27
N GLN A 246 13.32 -17.81 -11.21
CA GLN A 246 13.13 -18.25 -9.83
C GLN A 246 11.63 -18.40 -9.49
N LEU A 247 10.80 -17.43 -9.87
CA LEU A 247 9.36 -17.49 -9.64
C LEU A 247 8.70 -18.64 -10.41
N ASN A 248 9.06 -18.84 -11.68
CA ASN A 248 8.58 -19.98 -12.46
C ASN A 248 9.00 -21.32 -11.83
N ALA A 249 10.21 -21.40 -11.27
CA ALA A 249 10.67 -22.59 -10.56
C ALA A 249 9.86 -22.83 -9.27
N MET A 250 9.47 -21.79 -8.52
CA MET A 250 8.62 -21.96 -7.34
C MET A 250 7.24 -22.51 -7.70
N LEU A 251 6.65 -22.05 -8.80
CA LEU A 251 5.37 -22.57 -9.30
C LEU A 251 5.51 -24.01 -9.80
N ALA A 252 6.51 -24.29 -10.65
CA ALA A 252 6.72 -25.62 -11.23
C ALA A 252 6.98 -26.69 -10.16
N ASN A 253 7.68 -26.32 -9.08
CA ASN A 253 7.96 -27.21 -7.95
C ASN A 253 6.85 -27.20 -6.88
N GLN A 254 5.71 -26.55 -7.14
CA GLN A 254 4.57 -26.42 -6.22
C GLN A 254 4.97 -25.84 -4.84
N ARG A 255 6.06 -25.08 -4.80
CA ARG A 255 6.49 -24.32 -3.61
C ARG A 255 5.60 -23.10 -3.41
N PHE A 256 5.14 -22.49 -4.50
CA PHE A 256 4.08 -21.49 -4.49
C PHE A 256 2.84 -22.05 -5.18
N PHE A 257 1.66 -21.78 -4.62
CA PHE A 257 0.38 -22.05 -5.26
C PHE A 257 0.13 -21.10 -6.43
N SER A 258 0.50 -19.83 -6.27
CA SER A 258 0.40 -18.81 -7.32
C SER A 258 1.43 -17.71 -7.15
N LEU A 259 1.56 -16.83 -8.16
CA LEU A 259 2.44 -15.65 -8.08
C LEU A 259 2.03 -14.66 -6.98
N HIS A 260 0.76 -14.70 -6.53
CA HIS A 260 0.27 -13.89 -5.42
C HIS A 260 0.93 -14.25 -4.09
N GLU A 261 1.56 -15.42 -3.99
CA GLU A 261 2.26 -15.87 -2.79
C GLU A 261 3.66 -15.27 -2.64
N PHE A 262 4.24 -14.65 -3.68
CA PHE A 262 5.59 -14.10 -3.58
C PHE A 262 5.65 -12.88 -2.63
N TYR A 263 5.96 -13.05 -1.35
CA TYR A 263 5.98 -11.98 -0.34
C TYR A 263 7.31 -11.19 -0.34
N GLY A 264 7.73 -10.75 -1.53
CA GLY A 264 8.85 -9.84 -1.71
C GLY A 264 8.50 -8.39 -1.33
N PRO A 265 9.51 -7.56 -0.96
CA PRO A 265 9.27 -6.17 -0.57
C PRO A 265 8.76 -5.26 -1.69
N VAL A 266 9.07 -5.61 -2.94
CA VAL A 266 8.59 -4.91 -4.13
C VAL A 266 8.28 -5.92 -5.24
N ARG A 267 7.07 -5.89 -5.79
CA ARG A 267 6.67 -6.71 -6.93
C ARG A 267 6.67 -5.89 -8.20
N LEU A 268 6.98 -6.56 -9.31
CA LEU A 268 6.93 -6.00 -10.65
C LEU A 268 5.58 -6.38 -11.25
N LYS A 269 4.87 -5.40 -11.82
CA LYS A 269 3.49 -5.61 -12.30
C LYS A 269 3.41 -5.13 -13.75
N GLY A 270 2.92 -6.02 -14.62
CA GLY A 270 2.63 -5.74 -16.03
C GLY A 270 1.13 -5.47 -16.23
N ARG A 271 0.70 -5.56 -17.49
CA ARG A 271 -0.70 -5.48 -17.92
C ARG A 271 -1.47 -6.73 -17.55
N ALA A 272 -0.81 -7.88 -17.69
CA ALA A 272 -1.35 -9.17 -17.33
C ALA A 272 -0.75 -9.66 -16.00
N THR A 273 -1.37 -10.71 -15.45
CA THR A 273 -0.96 -11.33 -14.19
C THR A 273 0.16 -12.36 -14.36
N ASP A 274 0.59 -12.66 -15.59
CA ASP A 274 1.66 -13.61 -15.86
C ASP A 274 3.04 -12.93 -16.00
N LEU A 275 4.11 -13.70 -15.78
CA LEU A 275 5.48 -13.20 -15.83
C LEU A 275 6.00 -12.99 -17.25
N ALA A 276 5.37 -13.61 -18.26
CA ALA A 276 5.78 -13.46 -19.65
C ALA A 276 5.44 -12.06 -20.17
N ASP A 277 4.33 -11.48 -19.70
CA ASP A 277 3.91 -10.10 -19.98
C ASP A 277 4.98 -9.08 -19.55
N LEU A 278 5.65 -9.30 -18.41
CA LEU A 278 6.74 -8.43 -17.97
C LEU A 278 7.86 -8.36 -19.02
N LEU A 279 8.17 -9.48 -19.67
CA LEU A 279 9.22 -9.57 -20.69
C LEU A 279 8.74 -9.07 -22.06
N ALA A 280 7.49 -9.33 -22.40
CA ALA A 280 6.91 -9.04 -23.71
C ALA A 280 6.40 -7.60 -23.85
N ASN A 281 5.75 -7.08 -22.81
CA ASN A 281 5.06 -5.78 -22.81
C ASN A 281 5.66 -4.76 -21.82
N GLY A 282 6.54 -5.22 -20.94
CA GLY A 282 7.26 -4.37 -19.99
C GLY A 282 6.54 -4.20 -18.65
N ILE A 283 7.31 -3.82 -17.64
CA ILE A 283 6.82 -3.48 -16.30
C ILE A 283 6.05 -2.15 -16.41
N GLU A 284 4.79 -2.14 -15.95
CA GLU A 284 3.98 -0.92 -15.93
C GLU A 284 4.12 -0.16 -14.61
N ARG A 285 4.31 -0.88 -13.51
CA ARG A 285 4.38 -0.32 -12.17
C ARG A 285 5.14 -1.21 -11.18
N LEU A 286 5.61 -0.59 -10.10
CA LEU A 286 6.15 -1.26 -8.92
C LEU A 286 5.08 -1.31 -7.83
N GLU A 287 4.93 -2.45 -7.15
CA GLU A 287 4.06 -2.61 -5.99
C GLU A 287 4.94 -2.82 -4.75
N PHE A 288 5.06 -1.80 -3.91
CA PHE A 288 5.81 -1.87 -2.66
C PHE A 288 4.92 -2.37 -1.52
N ARG A 289 5.34 -3.46 -0.86
CA ARG A 289 4.54 -4.16 0.16
C ARG A 289 5.11 -4.04 1.57
N ALA A 290 6.27 -3.40 1.72
CA ALA A 290 7.04 -3.30 2.96
C ALA A 290 6.56 -2.18 3.91
N PHE A 291 5.29 -1.81 3.86
CA PHE A 291 4.73 -0.71 4.66
C PHE A 291 3.70 -1.22 5.66
N ASP A 292 3.93 -0.88 6.93
CA ASP A 292 2.92 -1.04 7.97
C ASP A 292 1.85 0.06 7.82
N LEU A 293 0.66 -0.17 8.38
CA LEU A 293 -0.33 0.88 8.58
C LEU A 293 0.25 1.92 9.55
N ASP A 294 0.20 3.21 9.18
CA ASP A 294 0.49 4.33 10.08
C ASP A 294 -0.72 4.60 10.98
N PRO A 295 -0.68 4.25 12.28
CA PRO A 295 -1.81 4.42 13.18
C PRO A 295 -2.07 5.88 13.56
N PHE A 296 -1.25 6.82 13.08
CA PHE A 296 -1.44 8.25 13.28
C PHE A 296 -1.98 8.96 12.04
N ALA A 297 -2.08 8.26 10.90
CA ALA A 297 -2.81 8.71 9.72
C ALA A 297 -4.18 8.00 9.66
N ALA A 298 -5.27 8.75 9.45
CA ALA A 298 -6.62 8.19 9.40
C ALA A 298 -6.75 7.08 8.32
N SER A 299 -6.22 7.38 7.13
CA SER A 299 -6.12 6.49 5.97
C SER A 299 -5.10 5.36 6.11
N GLY A 300 -4.35 5.27 7.23
CA GLY A 300 -3.26 4.32 7.39
C GLY A 300 -1.96 4.70 6.66
N ILE A 301 -1.91 5.83 5.95
CA ILE A 301 -0.68 6.35 5.33
C ILE A 301 -0.73 7.88 5.16
N ALA A 302 0.40 8.56 5.43
CA ALA A 302 0.53 9.98 5.21
C ALA A 302 1.06 10.32 3.80
N PRO A 303 0.63 11.43 3.16
CA PRO A 303 1.18 11.89 1.87
C PRO A 303 2.71 12.04 1.91
N THR A 304 3.27 12.46 3.06
CA THR A 304 4.72 12.60 3.25
C THR A 304 5.51 11.30 3.05
N THR A 305 4.90 10.15 3.32
CA THR A 305 5.51 8.84 3.06
C THR A 305 5.64 8.60 1.56
N LEU A 306 4.59 8.93 0.80
CA LEU A 306 4.57 8.82 -0.65
C LEU A 306 5.52 9.83 -1.31
N ASP A 307 5.54 11.08 -0.84
CA ASP A 307 6.46 12.12 -1.33
C ASP A 307 7.93 11.70 -1.15
N PHE A 308 8.28 11.11 0.02
CA PHE A 308 9.63 10.61 0.26
C PHE A 308 9.98 9.43 -0.67
N LEU A 309 9.04 8.48 -0.86
CA LEU A 309 9.23 7.36 -1.76
C LEU A 309 9.42 7.83 -3.22
N GLU A 310 8.59 8.74 -3.73
CA GLU A 310 8.72 9.27 -5.09
C GLU A 310 10.05 9.98 -5.30
N LEU A 311 10.50 10.79 -4.33
CA LEU A 311 11.77 11.48 -4.42
C LEU A 311 12.95 10.49 -4.46
N CYS A 312 12.91 9.43 -3.66
CA CYS A 312 13.88 8.33 -3.73
C CYS A 312 13.87 7.65 -5.10
N LEU A 313 12.69 7.31 -5.64
CA LEU A 313 12.55 6.65 -6.94
C LEU A 313 13.03 7.54 -8.08
N ALA A 314 12.69 8.83 -8.08
CA ALA A 314 13.19 9.81 -9.03
C ALA A 314 14.71 9.96 -8.94
N TYR A 315 15.26 10.01 -7.73
CA TYR A 315 16.71 10.07 -7.51
C TYR A 315 17.42 8.81 -8.03
N TRP A 316 16.91 7.62 -7.73
CA TRP A 316 17.50 6.36 -8.20
C TRP A 316 17.33 6.14 -9.70
N LEU A 317 16.24 6.64 -10.30
CA LEU A 317 16.06 6.64 -11.76
C LEU A 317 17.15 7.44 -12.47
N VAL A 318 17.56 8.58 -11.90
CA VAL A 318 18.58 9.47 -12.47
C VAL A 318 20.00 9.01 -12.15
N THR A 319 20.24 8.60 -10.89
CA THR A 319 21.59 8.26 -10.41
C THR A 319 22.00 6.84 -10.74
N ARG A 320 21.04 5.92 -10.87
CA ARG A 320 21.22 4.50 -11.21
C ARG A 320 22.36 3.86 -10.41
N PRO A 321 22.30 3.87 -9.06
CA PRO A 321 23.39 3.39 -8.24
C PRO A 321 23.58 1.88 -8.42
N THR A 322 24.83 1.43 -8.51
CA THR A 322 25.17 0.01 -8.37
C THR A 322 25.16 -0.34 -6.89
N LEU A 323 24.35 -1.32 -6.51
CA LEU A 323 24.11 -1.67 -5.10
C LEU A 323 24.34 -3.16 -4.86
N ASP A 324 24.98 -3.46 -3.75
CA ASP A 324 25.08 -4.83 -3.23
C ASP A 324 23.83 -5.17 -2.41
N LEU A 325 23.14 -6.23 -2.83
CA LEU A 325 21.89 -6.68 -2.21
C LEU A 325 22.08 -7.88 -1.27
N THR A 326 23.29 -8.43 -1.15
CA THR A 326 23.58 -9.65 -0.39
C THR A 326 23.14 -9.54 1.07
N THR A 327 23.39 -8.39 1.71
CA THR A 327 23.05 -8.14 3.13
C THR A 327 21.70 -7.45 3.31
N ALA A 328 20.97 -7.12 2.24
CA ALA A 328 19.77 -6.27 2.31
C ALA A 328 18.65 -6.88 3.18
N ARG A 329 18.48 -8.21 3.15
CA ARG A 329 17.51 -8.92 3.99
C ARG A 329 17.87 -8.84 5.47
N GLU A 330 19.12 -9.15 5.80
CA GLU A 330 19.63 -9.17 7.16
C GLU A 330 19.62 -7.77 7.79
N ARG A 331 20.07 -6.75 7.04
CA ARG A 331 20.04 -5.35 7.49
C ARG A 331 18.62 -4.88 7.79
N ASN A 332 17.66 -5.24 6.92
CA ASN A 332 16.26 -4.91 7.18
C ASN A 332 15.73 -5.64 8.42
N HIS A 333 16.04 -6.92 8.57
CA HIS A 333 15.63 -7.69 9.75
C HIS A 333 16.19 -7.10 11.05
N ALA A 334 17.47 -6.70 11.05
CA ALA A 334 18.10 -6.06 12.20
C ALA A 334 17.36 -4.76 12.60
N VAL A 335 17.01 -3.91 11.62
CA VAL A 335 16.23 -2.69 11.87
C VAL A 335 14.80 -3.01 12.33
N ALA A 336 14.15 -4.01 11.72
CA ALA A 336 12.80 -4.43 12.07
C ALA A 336 12.71 -4.93 13.53
N MET A 337 13.75 -5.63 13.99
CA MET A 337 13.85 -6.19 15.35
C MET A 337 14.43 -5.23 16.39
N GLN A 338 14.87 -4.03 15.99
CA GLN A 338 15.42 -3.04 16.91
C GLN A 338 14.34 -2.50 17.86
N ASP A 339 14.72 -2.12 19.08
CA ASP A 339 13.86 -1.34 19.98
C ASP A 339 13.28 -0.09 19.25
N PRO A 340 11.97 0.20 19.40
CA PRO A 340 11.33 1.34 18.75
C PRO A 340 12.01 2.70 18.99
N THR A 341 12.62 2.88 20.15
CA THR A 341 13.17 4.15 20.66
C THR A 341 14.67 4.32 20.39
N GLU A 342 15.30 3.32 19.79
CA GLU A 342 16.72 3.35 19.45
C GLU A 342 16.98 3.60 17.97
N VAL A 343 18.25 3.80 17.61
CA VAL A 343 18.73 3.85 16.23
C VAL A 343 20.15 3.31 16.15
N PHE A 344 20.43 2.47 15.16
CA PHE A 344 21.81 2.02 14.95
C PHE A 344 22.66 3.16 14.40
N ALA A 345 23.92 3.26 14.84
CA ALA A 345 24.83 4.29 14.34
C ALA A 345 25.01 4.27 12.81
N TRP A 346 24.93 3.08 12.19
CA TRP A 346 24.99 2.96 10.72
C TRP A 346 23.70 3.43 10.05
N VAL A 347 22.52 3.20 10.64
CA VAL A 347 21.22 3.70 10.15
C VAL A 347 21.22 5.22 10.14
N GLN A 348 21.66 5.84 11.24
CA GLN A 348 21.71 7.30 11.34
C GLN A 348 22.66 7.92 10.31
N ARG A 349 23.85 7.31 10.12
CA ARG A 349 24.87 7.77 9.18
C ARG A 349 24.43 7.62 7.72
N GLU A 350 24.06 6.41 7.30
CA GLU A 350 23.71 6.13 5.91
C GLU A 350 22.36 6.76 5.53
N GLY A 351 21.38 6.75 6.46
CA GLY A 351 20.10 7.41 6.27
C GLY A 351 20.26 8.93 6.15
N GLY A 352 21.10 9.53 7.02
CA GLY A 352 21.43 10.95 6.94
C GLY A 352 22.15 11.34 5.64
N GLN A 353 23.07 10.49 5.16
CA GLN A 353 23.76 10.70 3.88
C GLN A 353 22.77 10.69 2.70
N LEU A 354 21.88 9.70 2.63
CA LEU A 354 20.87 9.65 1.56
C LEU A 354 19.93 10.86 1.65
N VAL A 355 19.47 11.26 2.84
CA VAL A 355 18.61 12.44 3.02
C VAL A 355 19.30 13.73 2.58
N ALA A 356 20.60 13.88 2.82
CA ALA A 356 21.38 15.01 2.33
C ALA A 356 21.45 15.04 0.79
N GLN A 357 21.72 13.90 0.16
CA GLN A 357 21.74 13.75 -1.30
C GLN A 357 20.37 14.05 -1.92
N LEU A 358 19.29 13.53 -1.33
CA LEU A 358 17.93 13.79 -1.78
C LEU A 358 17.54 15.27 -1.63
N ARG A 359 18.06 15.96 -0.61
CA ARG A 359 17.85 17.40 -0.43
C ARG A 359 18.52 18.21 -1.54
N GLU A 360 19.77 17.89 -1.86
CA GLU A 360 20.49 18.51 -2.98
C GLU A 360 19.80 18.22 -4.32
N PHE A 361 19.37 16.98 -4.53
CA PHE A 361 18.61 16.58 -5.71
C PHE A 361 17.29 17.35 -5.82
N ALA A 362 16.52 17.45 -4.72
CA ALA A 362 15.27 18.21 -4.66
C ALA A 362 15.48 19.69 -4.98
N GLN A 363 16.57 20.31 -4.51
CA GLN A 363 16.95 21.68 -4.88
C GLN A 363 17.25 21.79 -6.39
N THR A 364 18.02 20.84 -6.90
CA THR A 364 18.46 20.78 -8.30
C THR A 364 17.29 20.66 -9.27
N ILE A 365 16.29 19.81 -8.97
CA ILE A 365 15.07 19.65 -9.77
C ILE A 365 13.99 20.71 -9.47
N LYS A 366 14.25 21.63 -8.53
CA LYS A 366 13.27 22.62 -8.03
C LYS A 366 11.97 21.95 -7.55
N ALA A 367 12.10 20.90 -6.75
CA ALA A 367 10.97 20.13 -6.24
C ALA A 367 9.97 21.01 -5.46
N PRO A 368 8.66 20.69 -5.49
CA PRO A 368 7.67 21.36 -4.65
C PRO A 368 7.97 21.27 -3.14
N ALA A 369 7.41 22.19 -2.36
CA ALA A 369 7.63 22.28 -0.91
C ALA A 369 7.26 20.99 -0.14
N ALA A 370 6.29 20.21 -0.64
CA ALA A 370 5.88 18.94 -0.04
C ALA A 370 7.06 17.95 0.12
N TYR A 371 7.95 17.86 -0.87
CA TYR A 371 9.12 16.97 -0.83
C TYR A 371 10.15 17.43 0.21
N PHE A 372 10.34 18.75 0.37
CA PHE A 372 11.19 19.29 1.43
C PHE A 372 10.61 19.04 2.83
N HIS A 373 9.28 19.08 2.97
CA HIS A 373 8.59 18.72 4.20
C HIS A 373 8.74 17.23 4.54
N ALA A 374 8.64 16.35 3.54
CA ALA A 374 8.92 14.92 3.70
C ALA A 374 10.37 14.69 4.16
N LEU A 375 11.36 15.33 3.52
CA LEU A 375 12.76 15.25 3.94
C LEU A 375 13.01 15.79 5.36
N ALA A 376 12.34 16.88 5.75
CA ALA A 376 12.42 17.40 7.11
C ALA A 376 11.85 16.42 8.13
N THR A 377 10.71 15.79 7.82
CA THR A 377 10.09 14.76 8.66
C THR A 377 11.01 13.55 8.84
N VAL A 378 11.61 13.06 7.75
CA VAL A 378 12.56 11.95 7.79
C VAL A 378 13.81 12.31 8.60
N GLN A 379 14.37 13.50 8.40
CA GLN A 379 15.51 13.98 9.17
C GLN A 379 15.22 14.02 10.68
N GLN A 380 14.03 14.51 11.07
CA GLN A 380 13.63 14.53 12.47
C GLN A 380 13.51 13.13 13.07
N ARG A 381 13.01 12.15 12.31
CA ARG A 381 12.90 10.75 12.76
C ARG A 381 14.26 10.09 12.95
N LEU A 382 15.22 10.37 12.06
CA LEU A 382 16.62 9.90 12.20
C LEU A 382 17.35 10.52 13.41
N GLN A 383 16.97 11.74 13.81
CA GLN A 383 17.55 12.42 14.97
C GLN A 383 16.88 12.04 16.30
N ALA A 384 15.59 11.73 16.26
CA ALA A 384 14.79 11.37 17.42
C ALA A 384 13.93 10.15 17.09
N PRO A 385 14.40 8.92 17.40
CA PRO A 385 13.68 7.69 17.04
C PRO A 385 12.29 7.61 17.69
N THR A 386 12.07 8.28 18.82
CA THR A 386 10.74 8.43 19.45
C THR A 386 9.71 9.14 18.57
N LYS A 387 10.12 9.79 17.47
CA LYS A 387 9.23 10.40 16.47
C LYS A 387 8.84 9.46 15.32
N THR A 388 9.43 8.27 15.20
CA THR A 388 8.94 7.26 14.24
C THR A 388 7.56 6.75 14.70
N PRO A 389 6.73 6.17 13.81
CA PRO A 389 5.46 5.58 14.24
C PRO A 389 5.63 4.55 15.36
N SER A 390 6.59 3.63 15.24
CA SER A 390 6.94 2.68 16.31
C SER A 390 7.38 3.38 17.61
N GLY A 391 8.26 4.39 17.54
CA GLY A 391 8.74 5.10 18.71
C GLY A 391 7.62 5.87 19.43
N ARG A 392 6.66 6.41 18.67
CA ARG A 392 5.43 7.01 19.20
C ARG A 392 4.47 5.97 19.78
N LEU A 393 4.42 4.77 19.20
CA LEU A 393 3.60 3.67 19.73
C LEU A 393 4.15 3.15 21.07
N ALA A 394 5.47 3.20 21.28
CA ALA A 394 6.12 2.69 22.49
C ALA A 394 5.50 3.22 23.79
N GLN A 395 5.06 4.48 23.81
CA GLN A 395 4.42 5.10 24.98
C GLN A 395 3.03 4.52 25.31
N PHE A 396 2.41 3.78 24.38
CA PHE A 396 1.08 3.18 24.55
C PHE A 396 1.15 1.67 24.81
N ILE A 397 2.34 1.07 24.79
CA ILE A 397 2.53 -0.36 25.03
C ILE A 397 2.35 -0.62 26.52
N THR A 398 1.44 -1.51 26.86
CA THR A 398 1.16 -1.95 28.23
C THR A 398 2.25 -2.90 28.76
N SER A 399 2.23 -3.19 30.06
CA SER A 399 3.17 -4.14 30.70
C SER A 399 3.15 -5.54 30.05
N ASP A 400 2.00 -5.94 29.49
CA ASP A 400 1.82 -7.23 28.83
C ASP A 400 2.15 -7.19 27.33
N HIS A 401 2.85 -6.13 26.88
CA HIS A 401 3.24 -5.90 25.50
C HIS A 401 2.06 -5.83 24.52
N GLN A 402 0.97 -5.17 24.91
CA GLN A 402 -0.22 -5.03 24.06
C GLN A 402 -0.51 -3.58 23.69
N LEU A 403 -1.17 -3.40 22.52
CA LEU A 403 -1.69 -2.13 22.00
C LEU A 403 -3.22 -2.10 21.89
N LEU A 404 -3.92 -3.02 22.57
CA LEU A 404 -5.38 -3.18 22.46
C LEU A 404 -6.12 -1.87 22.74
N ASN A 405 -5.87 -1.25 23.89
CA ASN A 405 -6.54 0.00 24.29
C ASN A 405 -6.27 1.15 23.31
N PHE A 406 -5.03 1.28 22.83
CA PHE A 406 -4.68 2.28 21.84
C PHE A 406 -5.46 2.08 20.54
N GLY A 407 -5.50 0.85 20.03
CA GLY A 407 -6.17 0.54 18.78
C GLY A 407 -7.70 0.69 18.86
N ILE A 408 -8.33 0.26 19.97
CA ILE A 408 -9.76 0.47 20.23
C ILE A 408 -10.07 1.97 20.28
N THR A 409 -9.34 2.72 21.12
CA THR A 409 -9.57 4.16 21.31
C THR A 409 -9.41 4.92 19.99
N THR A 410 -8.35 4.60 19.24
CA THR A 410 -8.06 5.25 17.96
C THR A 410 -9.11 4.91 16.90
N GLY A 411 -9.46 3.63 16.76
CA GLY A 411 -10.43 3.17 15.78
C GLY A 411 -11.85 3.68 16.06
N GLN A 412 -12.30 3.62 17.31
CA GLN A 412 -13.60 4.16 17.72
C GLN A 412 -13.67 5.67 17.54
N ARG A 413 -12.62 6.41 17.91
CA ARG A 413 -12.57 7.86 17.69
C ARG A 413 -12.71 8.21 16.21
N ARG A 414 -12.02 7.49 15.32
CA ARG A 414 -12.12 7.69 13.86
C ARG A 414 -13.53 7.41 13.36
N TYR A 415 -14.13 6.30 13.79
CA TYR A 415 -15.51 5.96 13.43
C TYR A 415 -16.50 7.01 13.93
N GLN A 416 -16.34 7.51 15.16
CA GLN A 416 -17.19 8.56 15.73
C GLN A 416 -17.09 9.88 14.98
N LEU A 417 -15.87 10.29 14.61
CA LEU A 417 -15.66 11.50 13.80
C LEU A 417 -16.36 11.37 12.44
N PHE A 418 -16.22 10.22 11.78
CA PHE A 418 -16.92 9.93 10.53
C PHE A 418 -18.45 9.94 10.71
N ALA A 419 -18.97 9.25 11.73
CA ALA A 419 -20.42 9.11 11.95
C ALA A 419 -21.11 10.43 12.36
N GLN A 420 -20.36 11.41 12.84
CA GLN A 420 -20.87 12.74 13.21
C GLN A 420 -20.84 13.73 12.03
N ASP A 421 -20.15 13.40 10.94
CA ASP A 421 -20.06 14.26 9.78
C ASP A 421 -21.35 14.20 8.94
N PRO A 422 -21.97 15.34 8.57
CA PRO A 422 -23.17 15.34 7.75
C PRO A 422 -22.93 14.97 6.28
N ALA A 423 -21.68 15.03 5.80
CA ALA A 423 -21.32 14.68 4.43
C ALA A 423 -21.32 13.15 4.25
N PRO A 424 -21.91 12.61 3.16
CA PRO A 424 -21.85 11.18 2.87
C PRO A 424 -20.43 10.62 2.74
N VAL A 425 -19.51 11.43 2.20
CA VAL A 425 -18.10 11.10 2.05
C VAL A 425 -17.27 12.32 2.48
N PRO A 426 -16.98 12.47 3.79
CA PRO A 426 -16.37 13.67 4.38
C PRO A 426 -15.11 14.17 3.67
N VAL A 427 -14.21 13.30 3.23
CA VAL A 427 -12.97 13.72 2.54
C VAL A 427 -13.22 14.47 1.23
N LEU A 428 -14.43 14.38 0.68
CA LEU A 428 -14.86 15.02 -0.56
C LEU A 428 -15.73 16.26 -0.34
N ALA A 429 -16.08 16.59 0.91
CA ALA A 429 -17.07 17.62 1.24
C ALA A 429 -16.70 19.03 0.75
N GLU A 430 -15.42 19.37 0.69
CA GLU A 430 -14.95 20.68 0.20
C GLU A 430 -14.99 20.81 -1.33
N THR A 431 -15.04 19.68 -2.05
CA THR A 431 -14.91 19.65 -3.52
C THR A 431 -16.20 19.27 -4.24
N TYR A 432 -17.04 18.43 -3.62
CA TYR A 432 -18.21 17.83 -4.26
C TYR A 432 -19.47 18.07 -3.44
N SER A 433 -20.57 18.34 -4.12
CA SER A 433 -21.90 18.44 -3.51
C SER A 433 -22.33 17.13 -2.87
N VAL A 434 -23.31 17.20 -1.96
CA VAL A 434 -23.89 16.01 -1.32
C VAL A 434 -24.44 15.01 -2.34
N GLN A 435 -25.00 15.47 -3.46
CA GLN A 435 -25.53 14.58 -4.51
C GLN A 435 -24.41 13.85 -5.25
N GLU A 436 -23.32 14.55 -5.61
CA GLU A 436 -22.14 13.95 -6.23
C GLU A 436 -21.48 12.93 -5.30
N GLN A 437 -21.39 13.23 -4.00
CA GLN A 437 -20.87 12.29 -3.00
C GLN A 437 -21.73 11.03 -2.90
N ARG A 438 -23.08 11.15 -2.92
CA ARG A 438 -23.98 9.99 -2.93
C ARG A 438 -23.85 9.16 -4.21
N LEU A 439 -23.67 9.80 -5.37
CA LEU A 439 -23.40 9.11 -6.64
C LEU A 439 -22.07 8.37 -6.60
N LEU A 440 -21.02 9.00 -6.06
CA LEU A 440 -19.71 8.39 -5.89
C LEU A 440 -19.76 7.18 -4.96
N GLN A 441 -20.40 7.32 -3.80
CA GLN A 441 -20.60 6.20 -2.88
C GLN A 441 -21.31 5.04 -3.59
N ALA A 442 -22.44 5.31 -4.26
CA ALA A 442 -23.18 4.28 -4.97
C ALA A 442 -22.36 3.64 -6.12
N ALA A 443 -21.56 4.43 -6.84
CA ALA A 443 -20.67 3.93 -7.88
C ALA A 443 -19.60 2.98 -7.33
N ILE A 444 -18.99 3.34 -6.20
CA ILE A 444 -17.99 2.49 -5.50
C ILE A 444 -18.64 1.19 -5.01
N GLU A 445 -19.82 1.27 -4.40
CA GLU A 445 -20.59 0.09 -3.96
C GLU A 445 -20.95 -0.84 -5.13
N LEU A 446 -21.31 -0.28 -6.28
CA LEU A 446 -21.63 -1.02 -7.50
C LEU A 446 -20.38 -1.51 -8.25
N GLY A 447 -19.19 -0.99 -7.93
CA GLY A 447 -17.94 -1.31 -8.61
C GLY A 447 -17.80 -0.66 -9.99
N LEU A 448 -18.43 0.51 -10.19
CA LEU A 448 -18.33 1.30 -11.42
C LEU A 448 -17.03 2.09 -11.45
N SER A 449 -16.43 2.24 -12.64
CA SER A 449 -15.17 2.98 -12.78
C SER A 449 -15.37 4.47 -12.49
N ILE A 450 -14.54 5.04 -11.61
CA ILE A 450 -14.53 6.48 -11.30
C ILE A 450 -13.24 7.15 -11.81
N SER A 451 -13.38 8.32 -12.42
CA SER A 451 -12.28 9.18 -12.87
C SER A 451 -12.52 10.62 -12.43
N PHE A 452 -11.44 11.34 -12.11
CA PHE A 452 -11.49 12.71 -11.59
C PHE A 452 -10.94 13.76 -12.58
N THR A 453 -10.55 13.37 -13.79
CA THR A 453 -9.86 14.25 -14.74
C THR A 453 -10.49 14.20 -16.14
N PRO A 454 -10.87 15.33 -16.77
CA PRO A 454 -10.86 16.73 -16.28
C PRO A 454 -12.07 17.11 -15.40
N ALA A 455 -13.08 16.24 -15.33
CA ALA A 455 -14.27 16.34 -14.47
C ALA A 455 -14.56 14.98 -13.84
N LEU A 456 -15.44 14.94 -12.84
CA LEU A 456 -15.87 13.69 -12.22
C LEU A 456 -16.69 12.86 -13.21
N GLN A 457 -16.23 11.65 -13.48
CA GLN A 457 -16.87 10.70 -14.39
C GLN A 457 -17.08 9.36 -13.71
N ILE A 458 -18.26 8.80 -13.91
CA ILE A 458 -18.62 7.43 -13.54
C ILE A 458 -18.83 6.67 -14.86
N SER A 459 -18.25 5.49 -15.00
CA SER A 459 -18.29 4.74 -16.26
C SER A 459 -18.52 3.25 -16.05
N TYR A 460 -19.23 2.64 -16.98
CA TYR A 460 -19.48 1.21 -17.05
C TYR A 460 -19.43 0.76 -18.52
N HIS A 461 -18.57 -0.21 -18.85
CA HIS A 461 -18.26 -0.61 -20.24
C HIS A 461 -17.95 0.60 -21.14
N HIS A 462 -18.78 0.86 -22.15
CA HIS A 462 -18.62 1.96 -23.10
C HIS A 462 -19.43 3.22 -22.76
N GLN A 463 -20.20 3.18 -21.67
CA GLN A 463 -21.02 4.31 -21.22
C GLN A 463 -20.30 5.10 -20.13
N SER A 464 -20.50 6.42 -20.14
CA SER A 464 -19.97 7.33 -19.13
C SER A 464 -21.02 8.37 -18.75
N LEU A 465 -21.02 8.75 -17.47
CA LEU A 465 -21.78 9.83 -16.89
C LEU A 465 -20.78 10.87 -16.39
N SER A 466 -20.81 12.07 -16.98
CA SER A 466 -20.04 13.21 -16.48
C SER A 466 -20.89 14.03 -15.52
N LEU A 467 -20.42 14.25 -14.30
CA LEU A 467 -21.12 15.06 -13.31
C LEU A 467 -20.70 16.52 -13.50
N THR A 468 -21.68 17.39 -13.74
CA THR A 468 -21.47 18.84 -13.84
C THR A 468 -22.06 19.54 -12.60
N PRO A 469 -21.49 20.68 -12.16
CA PRO A 469 -21.84 21.27 -10.87
C PRO A 469 -23.23 21.93 -10.77
N THR A 470 -24.05 21.93 -11.83
CA THR A 470 -25.12 22.94 -12.00
C THR A 470 -26.56 22.46 -12.01
N GLU A 471 -26.89 21.18 -11.81
CA GLU A 471 -28.29 20.71 -11.75
C GLU A 471 -28.50 19.62 -10.69
N PRO A 472 -29.73 19.43 -10.16
CA PRO A 472 -30.02 18.23 -9.39
C PRO A 472 -29.88 17.00 -10.31
N LEU A 473 -28.80 16.24 -10.11
CA LEU A 473 -28.45 15.07 -10.94
C LEU A 473 -29.38 13.89 -10.70
N ILE A 474 -29.96 13.80 -9.50
CA ILE A 474 -30.78 12.67 -9.05
C ILE A 474 -32.23 13.13 -8.86
N PRO A 475 -33.21 12.51 -9.55
CA PRO A 475 -34.63 12.75 -9.29
C PRO A 475 -34.99 12.50 -7.82
N SER A 476 -35.87 13.33 -7.26
CA SER A 476 -36.20 13.31 -5.82
C SER A 476 -36.88 12.03 -5.34
N ASP A 477 -37.44 11.23 -6.25
CA ASP A 477 -38.16 9.99 -5.98
C ASP A 477 -37.26 8.74 -5.97
N ILE A 478 -35.97 8.86 -6.32
CA ILE A 478 -35.04 7.74 -6.37
C ILE A 478 -33.72 8.01 -5.65
N THR A 479 -33.09 6.94 -5.21
CA THR A 479 -31.74 6.97 -4.62
C THR A 479 -30.65 7.08 -5.69
N ALA A 480 -29.44 7.51 -5.29
CA ALA A 480 -28.26 7.54 -6.17
C ALA A 480 -27.97 6.16 -6.80
N ARG A 481 -28.13 5.09 -6.03
CA ARG A 481 -27.95 3.72 -6.52
C ARG A 481 -28.97 3.36 -7.60
N GLN A 482 -30.26 3.62 -7.35
CA GLN A 482 -31.32 3.38 -8.34
C GLN A 482 -31.10 4.19 -9.62
N PHE A 483 -30.64 5.43 -9.49
CA PHE A 483 -30.28 6.26 -10.63
C PHE A 483 -29.16 5.63 -11.46
N LEU A 484 -28.05 5.21 -10.84
CA LEU A 484 -26.93 4.58 -11.55
C LEU A 484 -27.32 3.23 -12.18
N CYS A 485 -28.09 2.39 -11.48
CA CYS A 485 -28.61 1.14 -12.05
C CYS A 485 -29.47 1.38 -13.29
N ARG A 486 -30.35 2.40 -13.28
CA ARG A 486 -31.15 2.78 -14.44
C ARG A 486 -30.29 3.36 -15.57
N TYR A 487 -29.33 4.23 -15.25
CA TYR A 487 -28.47 4.89 -16.23
C TYR A 487 -27.59 3.88 -16.99
N PHE A 488 -26.97 2.94 -16.27
CA PHE A 488 -26.06 1.94 -16.84
C PHE A 488 -26.73 0.60 -17.16
N ALA A 489 -28.05 0.49 -17.00
CA ALA A 489 -28.82 -0.75 -17.17
C ALA A 489 -28.21 -1.94 -16.40
N LEU A 490 -27.88 -1.73 -15.13
CA LEU A 490 -27.32 -2.76 -14.24
C LEU A 490 -28.47 -3.64 -13.72
N GLU A 491 -28.24 -4.96 -13.72
CA GLU A 491 -29.17 -5.96 -13.19
C GLU A 491 -29.27 -5.97 -11.66
#